data_AF-A0A484D1D4-F1
#
_entry.id   AF-A0A484D1D4-F1
#
_cell.length_a   1.000
_cell.length_b   1.000
_cell.length_c   1.000
_cell.angle_alpha   90.00
_cell.angle_beta   90.00
_cell.angle_gamma   90.00
#
_symmetry.space_group_name_H-M   'P 1'
#
loop_
_entity.id
_entity.type
_entity.pdbx_description
1 polymer ?
#
loop_
_entity_poly.entity_id
_entity_poly.type
_entity_poly.pdbx_seq_one_letter_code
_entity_poly.pdbx_strand_id
1 'polypeptide(L)'
;MDCFRSYDQAAQRASLLYDSNHDNGALWTRTNQDAPLPLCSSSHPPDSSCLVCTNQTVFVVCRNLTKGVKVMMEAGTDQVFISKSDAPQSLLPVIIASILIFIIFIIIIIIGWGFCRKRCFK
;
A
#
# COMPACT_ATOMS: atom_id res chain seq x y z
N MET A 1 9.77 -17.64 7.28
CA MET A 1 8.31 -17.61 7.10
C MET A 1 8.07 -17.96 5.66
N ASP A 2 7.48 -19.13 5.41
CA ASP A 2 7.23 -19.60 4.03
C ASP A 2 5.89 -19.07 3.55
N CYS A 3 5.86 -18.49 2.36
CA CYS A 3 4.62 -18.01 1.74
C CYS A 3 3.80 -19.20 1.22
N PHE A 4 2.48 -19.13 1.41
CA PHE A 4 1.58 -20.13 0.84
C PHE A 4 1.61 -20.09 -0.68
N ARG A 5 1.83 -21.24 -1.30
CA ARG A 5 1.76 -21.47 -2.73
C ARG A 5 0.30 -21.61 -3.15
N SER A 6 0.01 -21.32 -4.42
CA SER A 6 -1.36 -21.36 -4.94
C SER A 6 -2.04 -22.74 -4.82
N TYR A 7 -1.27 -23.81 -4.74
CA TYR A 7 -1.76 -25.18 -4.56
C TYR A 7 -1.90 -25.61 -3.10
N ASP A 8 -1.47 -24.80 -2.13
CA ASP A 8 -1.60 -25.15 -0.73
C ASP A 8 -3.07 -25.12 -0.31
N GLN A 9 -3.48 -26.08 0.54
CA GLN A 9 -4.88 -26.17 0.97
C GLN A 9 -5.33 -24.90 1.72
N ALA A 10 -4.45 -24.28 2.50
CA ALA A 10 -4.73 -23.00 3.17
C ALA A 10 -4.94 -21.85 2.16
N ALA A 11 -4.16 -21.81 1.07
CA ALA A 11 -4.35 -20.86 -0.02
C ALA A 11 -5.67 -21.07 -0.76
N GLN A 12 -6.02 -22.33 -1.02
CA GLN A 12 -7.26 -22.68 -1.72
C GLN A 12 -8.51 -22.44 -0.89
N ARG A 13 -8.42 -22.54 0.44
CA ARG A 13 -9.56 -22.33 1.35
C ARG A 13 -9.68 -20.90 1.84
N ALA A 14 -8.75 -20.02 1.48
CA ALA A 14 -8.76 -18.60 1.79
C ALA A 14 -10.14 -17.99 1.46
N SER A 15 -10.84 -17.49 2.49
CA SER A 15 -12.27 -17.13 2.43
C SER A 15 -12.55 -15.71 2.91
N LEU A 16 -11.86 -15.24 3.95
CA LEU A 16 -12.10 -13.95 4.58
C LEU A 16 -10.79 -13.26 4.94
N LEU A 17 -10.73 -11.95 4.71
CA LEU A 17 -9.68 -11.07 5.19
C LEU A 17 -10.33 -9.96 6.02
N TYR A 18 -9.81 -9.71 7.22
CA TYR A 18 -10.37 -8.68 8.11
C TYR A 18 -9.28 -7.98 8.93
N ASP A 19 -9.63 -6.80 9.44
CA ASP A 19 -8.82 -6.07 10.43
C ASP A 19 -9.16 -6.59 11.83
N SER A 20 -8.18 -7.14 12.55
CA SER A 20 -8.40 -7.66 13.90
C SER A 20 -8.74 -6.58 14.92
N ASN A 21 -8.49 -5.30 14.60
CA ASN A 21 -8.77 -4.17 15.49
C ASN A 21 -10.14 -3.54 15.23
N HIS A 22 -10.80 -3.88 14.12
CA HIS A 22 -12.14 -3.40 13.75
C HIS A 22 -12.99 -4.58 13.29
N ASP A 23 -13.86 -5.07 14.19
CA ASP A 23 -14.80 -6.18 13.92
C ASP A 23 -15.84 -5.87 12.82
N ASN A 24 -15.90 -4.63 12.33
CA ASN A 24 -17.06 -4.12 11.61
C ASN A 24 -16.92 -4.11 10.08
N GLY A 25 -15.98 -4.85 9.49
CA GLY A 25 -15.91 -4.97 8.04
C GLY A 25 -14.87 -5.95 7.52
N ALA A 26 -15.31 -6.88 6.68
CA ALA A 26 -14.40 -7.69 5.88
C ALA A 26 -13.67 -6.80 4.86
N LEU A 27 -12.34 -6.85 4.88
CA LEU A 27 -11.49 -6.17 3.89
C LEU A 27 -11.55 -6.86 2.52
N TRP A 28 -11.79 -8.18 2.55
CA TRP A 28 -12.04 -9.00 1.37
C TRP A 28 -12.82 -10.25 1.77
N THR A 29 -13.76 -10.66 0.92
CA THR A 29 -14.51 -11.92 1.06
C THR A 29 -14.48 -12.66 -0.26
N ARG A 30 -14.28 -13.98 -0.20
CA ARG A 30 -14.40 -14.82 -1.38
C ARG A 30 -15.86 -15.15 -1.63
N THR A 31 -16.38 -14.69 -2.77
CA THR A 31 -17.77 -14.94 -3.16
C THR A 31 -18.04 -16.42 -3.51
N ASN A 32 -17.05 -17.10 -4.08
CA ASN A 32 -17.14 -18.52 -4.45
C ASN A 32 -15.85 -19.26 -4.07
N GLN A 33 -15.93 -20.19 -3.12
CA GLN A 33 -14.79 -20.97 -2.63
C GLN A 33 -14.28 -22.00 -3.64
N ASP A 34 -15.14 -22.49 -4.53
CA ASP A 34 -14.78 -23.47 -5.56
C ASP A 34 -14.08 -22.82 -6.77
N ALA A 35 -14.29 -21.52 -6.99
CA ALA A 35 -13.63 -20.77 -8.05
C ALA A 35 -12.17 -20.46 -7.65
N PRO A 36 -11.16 -20.74 -8.49
CA PRO A 36 -9.75 -20.46 -8.17
C PRO A 36 -9.52 -18.96 -7.92
N LEU A 37 -8.53 -18.65 -7.08
CA LEU A 37 -8.12 -17.26 -6.86
C LEU A 37 -7.64 -16.64 -8.19
N PRO A 38 -8.02 -15.38 -8.48
CA PRO A 38 -7.61 -14.72 -9.71
C PRO A 38 -6.08 -14.59 -9.76
N LEU A 39 -5.52 -14.59 -10.97
CA LEU A 39 -4.12 -14.22 -11.15
C LEU A 39 -3.92 -12.76 -10.74
N CYS A 40 -2.77 -12.44 -10.15
CA CYS A 40 -2.43 -11.06 -9.83
C CYS A 40 -2.24 -10.26 -11.12
N SER A 41 -3.30 -9.57 -11.55
CA SER A 41 -3.23 -8.53 -12.58
C SER A 41 -2.66 -7.24 -12.00
N SER A 42 -2.05 -6.40 -12.85
CA SER A 42 -1.57 -5.07 -12.49
C SER A 42 -2.68 -4.08 -12.09
N SER A 43 -3.94 -4.52 -12.08
CA SER A 43 -5.09 -3.73 -11.66
C SER A 43 -5.06 -3.56 -10.16
N HIS A 44 -4.97 -2.30 -9.73
CA HIS A 44 -4.93 -1.93 -8.32
C HIS A 44 -6.29 -2.17 -7.65
N PRO A 45 -6.31 -2.61 -6.38
CA PRO A 45 -7.56 -2.71 -5.64
C PRO A 45 -8.19 -1.31 -5.45
N PRO A 46 -9.53 -1.23 -5.34
CA PRO A 46 -10.23 -0.03 -4.88
C PRO A 46 -9.67 0.48 -3.55
N ASP A 47 -9.77 1.80 -3.31
CA ASP A 47 -9.13 2.48 -2.17
C ASP A 47 -9.66 2.06 -0.78
N SER A 48 -10.72 1.24 -0.71
CA SER A 48 -11.33 0.71 0.51
C SER A 48 -11.42 -0.81 0.58
N SER A 49 -10.80 -1.54 -0.36
CA SER A 49 -10.82 -3.00 -0.36
C SER A 49 -9.44 -3.60 -0.55
N CYS A 50 -9.26 -4.80 -0.02
CA CYS A 50 -8.11 -5.63 -0.34
C CYS A 50 -8.46 -6.55 -1.51
N LEU A 51 -7.44 -6.92 -2.28
CA LEU A 51 -7.53 -7.91 -3.33
C LEU A 51 -6.60 -9.08 -3.00
N VAL A 52 -7.16 -10.29 -3.02
CA VAL A 52 -6.41 -11.53 -2.85
C VAL A 52 -6.27 -12.18 -4.22
N CYS A 53 -5.04 -12.43 -4.64
CA CYS A 53 -4.71 -13.00 -5.95
C CYS A 53 -3.55 -13.98 -5.83
N THR A 54 -3.25 -14.68 -6.92
CA THR A 54 -2.15 -15.64 -6.98
C THR A 54 -1.17 -15.35 -8.11
N ASN A 55 0.11 -15.58 -7.85
CA ASN A 55 1.16 -15.63 -8.85
C ASN A 55 2.28 -16.56 -8.34
N GLN A 56 2.10 -17.88 -8.51
CA GLN A 56 2.87 -18.96 -7.85
C GLN A 56 2.66 -19.04 -6.32
N THR A 57 2.59 -17.89 -5.65
CA THR A 57 2.19 -17.72 -4.24
C THR A 57 0.92 -16.87 -4.13
N VAL A 58 0.27 -16.93 -2.97
CA VAL A 58 -0.88 -16.06 -2.65
C VAL A 58 -0.38 -14.69 -2.22
N PHE A 59 -0.97 -13.65 -2.79
CA PHE A 59 -0.72 -12.27 -2.43
C PHE A 59 -2.00 -11.62 -1.94
N VAL A 60 -1.83 -10.75 -0.95
CA VAL A 60 -2.87 -9.86 -0.44
C VAL A 60 -2.39 -8.44 -0.69
N VAL A 61 -3.13 -7.71 -1.52
CA VAL A 61 -2.83 -6.32 -1.88
C VAL A 61 -3.92 -5.45 -1.31
N CYS A 62 -3.56 -4.59 -0.36
CA CYS A 62 -4.47 -3.64 0.27
C CYS A 62 -4.00 -2.22 0.01
N ARG A 63 -4.94 -1.29 -0.19
CA ARG A 63 -4.67 0.16 -0.23
C ARG A 63 -5.25 0.85 1.00
N ASN A 64 -4.62 1.95 1.39
CA ASN A 64 -5.05 2.85 2.47
C ASN A 64 -5.37 2.15 3.81
N LEU A 65 -4.67 1.06 4.13
CA LEU A 65 -4.75 0.48 5.47
C LEU A 65 -4.19 1.47 6.48
N THR A 66 -4.94 1.70 7.56
CA THR A 66 -4.49 2.54 8.67
C THR A 66 -3.16 1.99 9.23
N LYS A 67 -2.25 2.89 9.58
CA LYS A 67 -0.95 2.50 10.14
C LYS A 67 -1.18 1.71 11.44
N GLY A 68 -0.52 0.55 11.54
CA GLY A 68 -0.65 -0.35 12.71
C GLY A 68 -1.83 -1.33 12.64
N VAL A 69 -2.60 -1.35 11.55
CA VAL A 69 -3.63 -2.37 11.33
C VAL A 69 -3.00 -3.75 11.25
N LYS A 70 -3.59 -4.69 12.01
CA LYS A 70 -3.26 -6.10 12.00
C LYS A 70 -4.32 -6.82 11.19
N VAL A 71 -3.91 -7.31 10.03
CA VAL A 71 -4.79 -8.03 9.11
C VAL A 71 -4.69 -9.52 9.36
N MET A 72 -5.83 -10.22 9.39
CA MET A 72 -5.91 -11.66 9.54
C MET A 72 -6.65 -12.28 8.36
N MET A 73 -6.23 -13.48 7.96
CA MET A 73 -6.87 -14.26 6.90
C MET A 73 -7.50 -15.51 7.52
N GLU A 74 -8.68 -15.87 7.05
CA GLU A 74 -9.28 -17.18 7.32
C GLU A 74 -9.24 -18.05 6.07
N ALA A 75 -8.98 -19.33 6.29
CA ALA A 75 -9.04 -20.38 5.29
C ALA A 75 -10.08 -21.42 5.71
N GLY A 76 -11.35 -21.12 5.51
CA GLY A 76 -12.46 -21.92 6.04
C GLY A 76 -12.66 -21.65 7.53
N THR A 77 -12.38 -22.63 8.40
CA THR A 77 -12.49 -22.47 9.86
C THR A 77 -11.18 -22.10 10.54
N ASP A 78 -10.07 -22.12 9.80
CA ASP A 78 -8.73 -21.96 10.35
C ASP A 78 -8.20 -20.55 10.07
N GLN A 79 -7.48 -20.00 11.05
CA GLN A 79 -6.78 -18.72 10.89
C GLN A 79 -5.41 -18.95 10.25
N VAL A 80 -5.09 -18.12 9.25
CA VAL A 80 -3.84 -18.17 8.50
C VAL A 80 -3.05 -16.89 8.75
N PHE A 81 -1.77 -17.06 9.13
CA PHE A 81 -0.86 -15.94 9.34
C PHE A 81 -0.44 -15.35 7.99
N ILE A 82 -0.51 -14.03 7.89
CA ILE A 82 -0.07 -13.27 6.71
C ILE A 82 1.19 -12.52 7.08
N SER A 83 2.21 -12.57 6.21
CA SER A 83 3.37 -11.69 6.32
C SER A 83 3.06 -10.36 5.65
N LYS A 84 3.24 -9.25 6.39
CA LYS A 84 3.02 -7.89 5.87
C LYS A 84 4.31 -7.35 5.25
N SER A 85 4.19 -6.79 4.05
CA SER A 85 5.22 -5.97 3.42
C SER A 85 4.58 -4.69 2.90
N ASP A 86 5.19 -3.54 3.18
CA ASP A 86 4.73 -2.28 2.62
C ASP A 86 5.09 -2.21 1.12
N ALA A 87 4.15 -1.72 0.30
CA ALA A 87 4.43 -1.45 -1.11
C ALA A 87 5.47 -0.33 -1.25
N PRO A 88 6.28 -0.31 -2.33
CA PRO A 88 7.21 0.78 -2.57
C PRO A 88 6.44 2.11 -2.62
N GLN A 89 6.71 2.99 -1.67
CA GLN A 89 6.12 4.32 -1.63
C GLN A 89 6.62 5.08 -2.86
N SER A 90 5.71 5.71 -3.62
CA SER A 90 6.13 6.56 -4.72
C SER A 90 6.95 7.72 -4.16
N LEU A 91 8.16 7.92 -4.68
CA LEU A 91 9.03 9.04 -4.28
C LEU A 91 8.58 10.37 -4.89
N LEU A 92 7.63 10.34 -5.81
CA LEU A 92 7.08 11.51 -6.52
C LEU A 92 6.68 12.67 -5.59
N PRO A 93 5.85 12.49 -4.55
CA PRO A 93 5.48 13.58 -3.64
C PRO A 93 6.69 14.17 -2.89
N VAL A 94 7.66 13.33 -2.51
CA VAL A 94 8.88 13.78 -1.82
C VAL A 94 9.77 14.59 -2.76
N ILE A 95 9.93 14.14 -4.00
CA ILE A 95 10.70 14.82 -5.03
C ILE A 95 10.06 16.19 -5.35
N ILE A 96 8.73 16.24 -5.53
CA ILE A 96 8.01 17.49 -5.80
C ILE A 96 8.19 18.48 -4.65
N ALA A 97 8.03 18.04 -3.40
CA ALA A 97 8.23 18.89 -2.23
C ALA A 97 9.68 19.43 -2.16
N SER A 98 10.67 18.60 -2.43
CA SER A 98 12.08 19.00 -2.45
C SER A 98 12.39 20.04 -3.53
N ILE A 99 11.81 19.89 -4.73
CA ILE A 99 11.99 20.85 -5.83
C ILE A 99 11.37 22.21 -5.46
N LEU A 100 10.17 22.23 -4.87
CA LEU A 100 9.51 23.46 -4.46
C LEU A 100 10.33 24.25 -3.43
N ILE A 101 10.88 23.56 -2.42
CA ILE A 101 11.75 24.17 -1.41
C ILE A 101 12.99 24.79 -2.05
N PHE A 102 13.62 24.07 -2.99
CA PHE A 102 14.81 24.56 -3.70
C PHE A 102 14.52 25.82 -4.53
N ILE A 103 13.39 25.86 -5.25
CA ILE A 103 12.96 27.04 -6.03
C ILE A 103 12.74 28.25 -5.12
N ILE A 104 12.07 28.08 -3.97
CA ILE A 104 11.85 29.16 -3.01
C ILE A 104 13.18 29.72 -2.51
N PHE A 105 14.15 28.84 -2.22
CA PHE A 105 15.48 29.25 -1.76
C PHE A 105 16.22 30.09 -2.81
N ILE A 106 16.16 29.69 -4.09
CA ILE A 106 16.75 30.47 -5.20
C ILE A 106 16.11 31.85 -5.30
N ILE A 107 14.77 31.94 -5.20
CA ILE A 107 14.06 33.23 -5.28
C ILE A 107 14.51 34.16 -4.14
N ILE A 108 14.65 33.64 -2.92
CA ILE A 108 15.14 34.42 -1.77
C ILE A 108 16.57 34.94 -2.04
N ILE A 109 17.45 34.11 -2.60
CA ILE A 109 18.81 34.53 -2.96
C ILE A 109 18.79 35.63 -4.02
N ILE A 110 17.98 35.51 -5.07
CA ILE A 110 17.89 36.52 -6.14
C ILE A 110 17.34 37.84 -5.60
N ILE A 111 16.28 37.80 -4.79
CA ILE A 111 15.70 39.00 -4.17
C ILE A 111 16.71 39.64 -3.21
N GLY A 112 17.35 38.83 -2.37
CA GLY A 112 18.39 39.27 -1.44
C GLY A 112 19.56 39.93 -2.17
N TRP A 113 20.08 39.30 -3.23
CA TRP A 113 21.13 39.89 -4.06
C TRP A 113 20.67 41.16 -4.75
N GLY A 114 19.45 41.20 -5.29
CA GLY A 114 18.88 42.40 -5.89
C GLY A 114 18.77 43.56 -4.90
N PHE A 115 18.39 43.28 -3.65
CA PHE A 115 18.28 44.28 -2.58
C PHE A 115 19.65 44.74 -2.08
N CYS A 116 20.59 43.81 -1.86
CA CYS A 116 21.97 44.13 -1.49
C CYS A 116 22.64 44.98 -2.56
N ARG A 117 22.52 44.61 -3.83
CA ARG A 117 23.11 45.35 -4.95
C ARG A 117 22.53 46.76 -5.10
N LYS A 118 21.23 46.93 -4.87
CA LYS A 118 20.57 48.25 -4.88
C LYS A 118 20.99 49.15 -3.72
N ARG A 119 21.34 48.60 -2.55
CA ARG A 119 21.79 49.37 -1.38
C ARG A 119 23.28 49.71 -1.40
N CYS A 120 24.13 48.93 -2.05
CA CYS A 120 25.57 49.24 -2.18
C CYS A 120 25.91 50.30 -3.24
N PHE A 121 24.92 50.76 -4.03
CA PHE A 121 25.11 51.75 -5.11
C PHE A 121 24.51 53.13 -4.80
N LYS A 122 24.29 53.44 -3.53
CA LYS A 122 23.78 54.73 -3.05
C LYS A 122 24.69 55.24 -1.94
#